data_AF-A0A378B8D0-F1
#
_entry.id   AF-A0A378B8D0-F1
#
_cell.length_a   1.000
_cell.length_b   1.000
_cell.length_c   1.000
_cell.angle_alpha   90.00
_cell.angle_beta   90.00
_cell.angle_gamma   90.00
#
_symmetry.space_group_name_H-M   'P 1'
#
loop_
_entity.id
_entity.type
_entity.pdbx_description
1 polymer ?
#
loop_
_entity_poly.entity_id
_entity_poly.type
_entity_poly.pdbx_seq_one_letter_code
_entity_poly.pdbx_strand_id
1 'polypeptide(L)'
;MIPLLAIAAWSGTGKTTLLKRLIPELCALGLRPGLIKHTHHDMDVDKPGKDSYELRKAGAAQTIVASEQRWALMTETPEKPELDLTWLVSRMDASKLDLVLVEGFKT
;
A
#
# COMPACT_ATOMS: atom_id res chain seq x y z
N MET A 1 -16.53 -1.69 10.29
CA MET A 1 -15.85 -0.65 9.50
C MET A 1 -14.50 -0.39 10.15
N ILE A 2 -13.41 -0.45 9.40
CA ILE A 2 -12.07 -0.20 9.97
C ILE A 2 -11.84 1.32 10.04
N PRO A 3 -11.39 1.86 11.18
CA PRO A 3 -11.00 3.27 11.29
C PRO A 3 -9.89 3.66 10.31
N LEU A 4 -10.03 4.83 9.68
CA LEU A 4 -9.03 5.42 8.80
C LEU A 4 -8.39 6.64 9.47
N LEU A 5 -7.06 6.73 9.43
CA LEU A 5 -6.31 7.87 9.95
C LEU A 5 -5.31 8.38 8.91
N ALA A 6 -5.52 9.59 8.40
CA ALA A 6 -4.64 10.21 7.41
C ALA A 6 -3.54 11.06 8.06
N ILE A 7 -2.32 10.92 7.56
CA ILE A 7 -1.17 11.76 7.91
C ILE A 7 -0.88 12.70 6.73
N ALA A 8 -1.33 13.95 6.87
CA ALA A 8 -1.19 14.99 5.87
C ALA A 8 -0.11 16.01 6.26
N ALA A 9 0.82 16.27 5.34
CA ALA A 9 1.84 17.31 5.43
C ALA A 9 2.48 17.52 4.05
N TRP A 10 3.24 18.58 3.89
CA TRP A 10 3.98 18.87 2.66
C TRP A 10 5.05 17.81 2.38
N SER A 11 5.54 17.75 1.13
CA SER A 11 6.65 16.87 0.78
C SER A 11 7.90 17.26 1.58
N GLY A 12 8.68 16.28 2.01
CA GLY A 12 9.88 16.51 2.82
C GLY A 12 9.65 16.79 4.31
N THR A 13 8.41 17.00 4.77
CA THR A 13 8.09 17.33 6.19
C THR A 13 8.21 16.14 7.17
N GLY A 14 8.68 14.97 6.71
CA GLY A 14 8.95 13.83 7.59
C GLY A 14 7.77 12.89 7.88
N LYS A 15 6.69 12.91 7.09
CA LYS A 15 5.54 11.97 7.20
C LYS A 15 5.98 10.50 7.29
N THR A 16 6.82 10.08 6.34
CA THR A 16 7.35 8.71 6.33
C THR A 16 8.25 8.44 7.53
N THR A 17 8.98 9.44 8.05
CA THR A 17 9.77 9.30 9.28
C THR A 17 8.88 9.10 10.50
N LEU A 18 7.79 9.85 10.61
CA LEU A 18 6.78 9.66 11.66
C LEU A 18 6.17 8.27 11.58
N LEU A 19 5.70 7.84 10.41
CA LEU A 19 5.06 6.53 10.22
C LEU A 19 6.00 5.36 10.55
N LYS A 20 7.28 5.46 10.18
CA LYS A 20 8.30 4.45 10.55
C LYS A 20 8.51 4.30 12.05
N ARG A 21 8.19 5.32 12.86
CA ARG A 21 8.23 5.26 14.33
C ARG A 21 6.88 4.87 14.92
N LEU A 22 5.78 5.40 14.38
CA LEU A 22 4.43 5.17 14.88
C LEU A 22 3.98 3.70 14.71
N ILE A 23 4.25 3.09 13.56
CA ILE A 23 3.79 1.71 13.27
C ILE A 23 4.33 0.71 14.31
N PRO A 24 5.64 0.68 14.63
CA PRO A 24 6.15 -0.17 15.70
C PRO A 24 5.47 0.05 17.06
N GLU A 25 5.20 1.30 17.46
CA GLU A 25 4.52 1.62 18.72
C GLU A 25 3.07 1.10 18.74
N LEU A 26 2.33 1.24 17.62
CA LEU A 26 0.99 0.67 17.50
C LEU A 26 1.01 -0.86 17.60
N CYS A 27 1.98 -1.51 16.95
CA CYS A 27 2.18 -2.96 17.06
C CYS A 27 2.52 -3.38 18.50
N ALA A 28 3.34 -2.60 19.22
CA ALA A 28 3.69 -2.87 20.62
C ALA A 28 2.47 -2.77 21.55
N LEU A 29 1.47 -1.97 21.18
CA LEU A 29 0.17 -1.88 21.85
C LEU A 29 -0.80 -3.02 21.45
N GLY A 30 -0.36 -3.99 20.63
CA GLY A 30 -1.18 -5.12 20.17
C GLY A 30 -2.13 -4.79 19.01
N LEU A 31 -2.03 -3.59 18.42
CA LEU A 31 -2.81 -3.22 17.24
C LEU A 31 -2.15 -3.75 15.96
N ARG A 32 -2.97 -4.05 14.95
CA ARG A 32 -2.55 -4.51 13.62
C ARG A 32 -2.83 -3.39 12.60
N PRO A 33 -1.90 -2.44 12.41
CA PRO A 33 -2.10 -1.34 11.48
C PRO A 33 -1.92 -1.78 10.03
N GLY A 34 -2.87 -1.42 9.17
CA GLY A 34 -2.68 -1.36 7.71
C GLY A 34 -2.11 -0.01 7.29
N LEU A 35 -1.57 0.07 6.07
CA LEU A 35 -1.06 1.30 5.48
C LEU A 35 -1.45 1.39 4.01
N ILE A 36 -2.03 2.50 3.61
CA ILE A 36 -2.19 2.90 2.21
C ILE A 36 -1.31 4.13 1.98
N LYS A 37 -0.39 4.02 1.02
CA LYS A 37 0.51 5.11 0.64
C LYS A 37 0.31 5.45 -0.82
N HIS A 38 -0.04 6.70 -1.09
CA HIS A 38 -0.06 7.24 -2.44
C HIS A 38 1.32 7.82 -2.78
N THR A 39 1.81 7.51 -3.99
CA THR A 39 3.07 8.00 -4.54
C THR A 39 2.82 8.60 -5.92
N HIS A 40 3.55 9.67 -6.25
CA HIS A 40 3.52 10.30 -7.57
C HIS A 40 4.61 9.75 -8.50
N HIS A 41 5.42 8.80 -8.03
CA HIS A 41 6.47 8.14 -8.80
C HIS A 41 5.97 6.81 -9.34
N ASP A 42 6.48 6.44 -10.52
CA ASP A 42 6.33 5.08 -11.05
C ASP A 42 6.84 4.06 -10.03
N MET A 43 6.11 2.96 -9.86
CA MET A 43 6.32 2.03 -8.76
C MET A 43 6.22 0.60 -9.25
N ASP A 44 7.36 -0.09 -9.22
CA ASP A 44 7.40 -1.54 -9.35
C ASP A 44 7.60 -2.16 -7.95
N VAL A 45 6.69 -3.05 -7.57
CA VAL A 45 6.80 -3.86 -6.34
C VAL A 45 7.87 -4.94 -6.53
N ASP A 46 7.97 -5.47 -7.75
CA ASP A 46 9.04 -6.36 -8.18
C ASP A 46 10.18 -5.61 -8.87
N LYS A 47 11.19 -6.33 -9.38
CA LYS A 47 12.41 -5.73 -9.94
C LYS A 47 12.63 -6.20 -11.38
N PRO A 48 13.13 -5.33 -12.28
CA PRO A 48 13.55 -5.73 -13.63
C PRO A 48 14.47 -6.96 -13.61
N GLY A 49 14.25 -7.89 -14.56
CA GLY A 49 15.00 -9.15 -14.63
C GLY A 49 14.53 -10.25 -13.67
N LYS A 50 13.46 -10.05 -12.90
CA LYS A 50 12.77 -11.13 -12.17
C LYS A 50 11.57 -11.62 -12.97
N ASP A 51 11.28 -12.92 -12.89
CA ASP A 51 10.19 -13.55 -13.64
C ASP A 51 8.84 -12.84 -13.46
N SER A 52 8.51 -12.41 -12.23
CA SER A 52 7.25 -11.69 -11.98
C SER A 52 7.16 -10.36 -12.72
N TYR A 53 8.29 -9.64 -12.85
CA TYR A 53 8.36 -8.37 -13.56
C TYR A 53 8.20 -8.60 -15.05
N GLU A 54 8.92 -9.57 -15.60
CA GLU A 54 8.85 -9.89 -17.03
C GLU A 54 7.46 -10.39 -17.43
N LEU A 55 6.82 -11.26 -16.61
CA LEU A 55 5.44 -11.73 -16.85
C LEU A 55 4.41 -10.60 -16.79
N ARG A 56 4.57 -9.66 -15.86
CA ARG A 56 3.72 -8.46 -15.78
C ARG A 56 3.90 -7.58 -17.02
N LYS A 57 5.14 -7.26 -17.40
CA LYS A 57 5.44 -6.46 -18.61
C LYS A 57 5.08 -7.17 -19.91
N ALA A 58 5.01 -8.50 -19.92
CA ALA A 58 4.51 -9.29 -21.04
C ALA A 58 2.97 -9.20 -21.22
N GLY A 59 2.24 -8.61 -20.27
CA GLY A 59 0.81 -8.30 -20.41
C GLY A 59 -0.10 -8.87 -19.34
N ALA A 60 0.42 -9.43 -18.25
CA ALA A 60 -0.43 -9.84 -17.12
C ALA A 60 -1.04 -8.60 -16.43
N ALA A 61 -2.35 -8.42 -16.55
CA ALA A 61 -3.07 -7.29 -15.95
C ALA A 61 -3.09 -7.33 -14.41
N GLN A 62 -3.05 -8.54 -13.85
CA GLN A 62 -2.87 -8.78 -12.42
C GLN A 62 -1.86 -9.89 -12.21
N THR A 63 -0.96 -9.69 -11.25
CA THR A 63 0.10 -10.65 -10.93
C THR A 63 0.15 -10.83 -9.42
N ILE A 64 0.04 -12.08 -8.96
CA ILE A 64 0.27 -12.46 -7.55
C ILE A 64 1.61 -13.18 -7.46
N VAL A 65 2.48 -12.72 -6.57
CA VAL A 65 3.71 -13.41 -6.17
C VAL A 65 3.55 -13.83 -4.72
N ALA A 66 3.74 -15.12 -4.43
CA ALA A 66 3.53 -15.68 -3.10
C ALA A 66 4.74 -16.51 -2.64
N SER A 67 5.00 -16.49 -1.34
CA SER A 67 5.89 -17.39 -0.63
C SER A 67 5.27 -17.77 0.72
N GLU A 68 5.90 -18.68 1.46
CA GLU A 68 5.47 -19.04 2.81
C GLU A 68 5.45 -17.85 3.78
N GLN A 69 6.26 -16.82 3.53
CA GLN A 69 6.39 -15.67 4.43
C GLN A 69 5.38 -14.56 4.13
N ARG A 70 4.97 -14.38 2.87
CA ARG A 70 4.11 -13.27 2.40
C ARG A 70 3.73 -13.42 0.93
N TRP A 71 2.78 -12.60 0.51
CA TRP A 71 2.44 -12.43 -0.90
C TRP A 71 2.29 -10.95 -1.26
N ALA A 72 2.33 -10.65 -2.55
CA ALA A 72 2.07 -9.34 -3.12
C ALA A 72 1.15 -9.48 -4.34
N LEU A 73 0.19 -8.56 -4.48
CA LEU A 73 -0.67 -8.41 -5.66
C LEU A 73 -0.32 -7.09 -6.34
N MET A 74 0.00 -7.16 -7.63
CA MET A 74 0.13 -6.01 -8.50
C MET A 74 -1.06 -5.97 -9.47
N THR A 75 -1.58 -4.78 -9.72
CA THR A 75 -2.69 -4.55 -10.66
C THR A 75 -2.33 -3.39 -11.56
N GLU A 76 -2.19 -3.65 -12.85
CA GLU A 76 -1.91 -2.62 -13.86
C GLU A 76 -3.15 -1.76 -14.09
N THR A 77 -2.96 -0.44 -14.16
CA THR A 77 -4.04 0.55 -14.34
C THR A 77 -3.70 1.52 -15.48
N PRO A 78 -3.58 1.03 -16.73
CA PRO A 78 -3.12 1.86 -17.86
C PRO A 78 -4.04 3.06 -18.15
N GLU A 79 -5.33 2.92 -17.84
CA GLU A 79 -6.37 3.96 -17.94
C GLU A 79 -6.19 5.08 -16.89
N LYS A 80 -5.35 4.88 -15.86
CA LYS A 80 -5.09 5.83 -14.76
C LYS A 80 -6.40 6.38 -14.13
N PRO A 81 -7.29 5.50 -13.63
CA PRO A 81 -8.49 5.95 -12.95
C PRO A 81 -8.13 6.77 -11.71
N GLU A 82 -9.03 7.67 -11.31
CA GLU A 82 -8.90 8.37 -10.03
C GLU A 82 -8.86 7.39 -8.87
N LEU A 83 -7.97 7.63 -7.90
CA LEU A 83 -7.81 6.74 -6.76
C LEU A 83 -8.94 6.92 -5.75
N ASP A 84 -9.79 5.90 -5.63
CA ASP A 84 -10.80 5.81 -4.57
C ASP A 84 -10.20 5.13 -3.33
N LEU A 85 -9.98 5.92 -2.27
CA LEU A 85 -9.46 5.43 -1.00
C LEU A 85 -10.39 4.38 -0.36
N THR A 86 -11.71 4.54 -0.47
CA THR A 86 -12.68 3.60 0.09
C THR A 86 -12.60 2.27 -0.64
N TRP A 87 -12.49 2.31 -1.97
CA TRP A 87 -12.28 1.11 -2.78
C TRP A 87 -10.96 0.40 -2.45
N LEU A 88 -9.86 1.15 -2.29
CA LEU A 88 -8.55 0.58 -1.91
C LEU A 88 -8.59 -0.10 -0.54
N VAL A 89 -9.22 0.53 0.46
CA VAL A 89 -9.43 -0.08 1.78
C VAL A 89 -10.24 -1.37 1.66
N SER A 90 -11.23 -1.40 0.76
CA SER A 90 -12.05 -2.59 0.48
C SER A 90 -11.25 -3.78 -0.08
N ARG A 91 -10.02 -3.56 -0.57
CA ARG A 91 -9.14 -4.65 -1.06
C ARG A 91 -8.30 -5.28 0.06
N MET A 92 -8.26 -4.66 1.25
CA MET A 92 -7.52 -5.19 2.39
C MET A 92 -8.37 -6.21 3.16
N ASP A 93 -7.71 -7.22 3.76
CA ASP A 93 -8.38 -8.18 4.64
C ASP A 93 -8.71 -7.52 5.98
N ALA A 94 -9.95 -7.03 6.08
CA ALA A 94 -10.41 -6.29 7.24
C ALA A 94 -10.43 -7.11 8.54
N SER A 95 -10.50 -8.44 8.46
CA SER A 95 -10.50 -9.31 9.65
C SER A 95 -9.13 -9.33 10.36
N LYS A 96 -8.08 -8.89 9.66
CA LYS A 96 -6.70 -8.91 10.14
C LYS A 96 -6.17 -7.55 10.59
N LEU A 97 -7.00 -6.50 10.56
CA LEU A 97 -6.57 -5.13 10.79
C LEU A 97 -7.46 -4.42 11.81
N ASP A 98 -6.85 -3.54 12.61
CA ASP A 98 -7.56 -2.75 13.63
C ASP A 98 -7.70 -1.27 13.22
N LEU A 99 -6.81 -0.79 12.35
CA LEU A 99 -6.90 0.53 11.70
C LEU A 99 -6.15 0.52 10.36
N VAL A 100 -6.40 1.51 9.51
CA VAL A 100 -5.60 1.77 8.31
C VAL A 100 -5.07 3.20 8.34
N LEU A 101 -3.74 3.33 8.30
CA LEU A 101 -3.04 4.61 8.15
C LEU A 101 -3.01 4.99 6.68
N VAL A 102 -3.15 6.29 6.38
CA VAL A 102 -3.16 6.82 5.02
C VAL A 102 -2.12 7.92 4.86
N GLU A 103 -1.21 7.79 3.88
CA GLU A 103 -0.18 8.79 3.55
C GLU A 103 -0.29 9.22 2.09
N GLY A 104 -0.26 10.52 1.81
CA GLY A 104 -0.02 11.05 0.46
C GLY A 104 -1.27 11.25 -0.41
N PHE A 105 -2.47 10.93 0.07
CA PHE A 105 -3.71 11.34 -0.57
C PHE A 105 -3.88 12.84 -0.36
N LYS A 106 -3.94 13.60 -1.46
CA LYS A 106 -4.35 15.01 -1.41
C LYS A 106 -5.88 15.03 -1.47
N THR A 107 -6.49 15.81 -0.60
CA THR A 107 -7.87 16.30 -0.77
C THR A 107 -7.92 17.32 -1.87
#